data_AF-A0A0R0LPU3-F1
#
_entry.id   AF-A0A0R0LPU3-F1
#
_cell.length_a   1.000
_cell.length_b   1.000
_cell.length_c   1.000
_cell.angle_alpha   90.00
_cell.angle_beta   90.00
_cell.angle_gamma   90.00
#
_symmetry.space_group_name_H-M   'P 1'
#
loop_
_entity.id
_entity.type
_entity.pdbx_description
1 polymer ?
#
loop_
_entity_poly.entity_id
_entity_poly.type
_entity_poly.pdbx_seq_one_letter_code
_entity_poly.pdbx_strand_id
1 'polypeptide(L)' 'MMTANLIDPTRMTIEERRAEVASILALGVMRLRTKPDALAEKNEPPYLDFCPPQRVHTNPSSRVRSAIREVLLTKQKGV' A
#
# COMPACT_ATOMS: atom_id res chain seq x y z
N MET A 1 0.53 16.06 -2.74
CA MET A 1 1.36 15.20 -1.86
C MET A 1 1.01 15.55 -0.42
N MET A 2 0.83 14.55 0.44
CA MET A 2 0.61 14.78 1.86
C MET A 2 1.97 14.90 2.54
N THR A 3 2.31 16.07 3.06
CA THR A 3 3.43 16.23 3.98
C THR A 3 2.94 15.77 5.34
N ALA A 4 3.43 14.61 5.81
CA ALA A 4 3.20 14.24 7.21
C ALA A 4 3.70 15.38 8.08
N ASN A 5 2.88 15.84 9.03
CA ASN A 5 3.33 16.89 9.94
C ASN A 5 4.54 16.34 10.71
N LEU A 6 5.64 17.09 10.68
CA LEU A 6 6.88 16.72 11.35
C LEU A 6 6.81 16.93 12.88
N ILE A 7 5.67 17.44 13.36
CA ILE A 7 5.40 17.70 14.77
C ILE A 7 4.81 16.43 15.38
N ASP A 8 5.34 16.02 16.53
CA ASP A 8 4.77 14.92 17.30
C ASP A 8 3.30 15.21 17.63
N PRO A 9 2.36 14.28 17.39
CA PRO A 9 0.94 14.45 17.74
C PRO A 9 0.67 14.94 19.17
N THR A 10 1.53 14.59 20.13
CA THR A 10 1.44 15.00 21.54
C THR A 10 1.74 16.49 21.75
N ARG A 11 2.37 17.13 20.77
CA ARG A 11 2.73 18.55 20.78
C ARG A 11 1.78 19.41 19.95
N MET A 12 0.77 18.82 19.33
CA MET A 12 -0.24 19.53 18.55
C MET A 12 -1.32 20.11 19.47
N THR A 13 -1.81 21.28 19.09
CA THR A 13 -3.10 21.77 19.60
C THR A 13 -4.24 20.88 19.10
N ILE A 14 -5.40 20.98 19.74
CA ILE A 14 -6.59 20.21 19.37
C ILE A 14 -7.01 20.55 17.93
N GLU A 15 -6.91 21.82 17.56
CA GLU A 15 -7.26 22.37 16.26
C GLU A 15 -6.34 21.84 15.16
N GLU A 16 -5.01 21.86 15.39
CA GLU A 16 -4.03 21.30 14.46
C GLU A 16 -4.24 19.80 14.27
N ARG A 17 -4.49 19.06 15.36
CA ARG A 17 -4.73 17.62 15.29
C ARG A 17 -5.99 17.30 14.50
N ARG A 18 -7.06 18.09 14.67
CA ARG A 18 -8.30 17.96 13.88
C ARG A 18 -8.06 18.24 12.40
N ALA A 19 -7.32 19.29 12.08
CA ALA A 19 -7.01 19.64 10.69
C ALA A 19 -6.18 18.54 10.00
N GLU A 20 -5.22 17.95 10.71
CA GLU A 20 -4.41 16.84 10.21
C GLU A 20 -5.29 15.61 9.94
N VAL A 21 -6.09 15.18 10.91
CA VAL A 21 -6.98 14.02 10.76
C VAL A 21 -7.97 14.23 9.62
N ALA A 22 -8.58 15.41 9.53
CA ALA A 22 -9.49 15.74 8.44
C ALA A 22 -8.81 15.63 7.06
N SER A 23 -7.56 16.10 6.96
CA SER A 23 -6.77 16.01 5.74
C SER A 23 -6.45 14.56 5.35
N ILE A 24 -6.11 13.70 6.34
CA ILE A 24 -5.82 12.27 6.11
C ILE A 24 -7.08 11.59 5.57
N LEU A 25 -8.22 11.85 6.20
CA LEU A 25 -9.50 11.28 5.80
C LEU A 25 -9.92 11.75 4.42
N ALA A 26 -9.80 13.05 4.12
CA ALA A 26 -10.11 13.60 2.81
C ALA A 26 -9.27 12.93 1.70
N LEU A 27 -7.97 12.75 1.94
CA LEU A 27 -7.09 12.05 1.00
C LEU A 27 -7.50 10.59 0.81
N GLY A 28 -7.81 9.89 1.90
CA GLY A 28 -8.31 8.52 1.84
C GLY A 28 -9.60 8.40 1.02
N VAL A 29 -10.57 9.28 1.26
CA VAL A 29 -11.83 9.32 0.53
C VAL A 29 -11.61 9.63 -0.95
N MET A 30 -10.74 10.59 -1.29
CA MET A 30 -10.40 10.88 -2.68
C MET A 30 -9.82 9.65 -3.37
N ARG A 31 -8.84 8.98 -2.74
CA ARG A 31 -8.23 7.75 -3.28
C ARG A 31 -9.22 6.63 -3.50
N LEU A 32 -10.16 6.44 -2.57
CA LEU A 32 -11.19 5.39 -2.68
C LEU A 32 -12.23 5.70 -3.77
N ARG A 33 -12.51 6.99 -4.02
CA ARG A 33 -13.47 7.42 -5.04
C ARG A 33 -12.84 7.52 -6.44
N THR A 34 -11.54 7.71 -6.54
CA THR A 34 -10.83 7.67 -7.83
C THR A 34 -10.75 6.23 -8.32
N LYS A 35 -11.17 5.98 -9.56
CA LYS A 35 -10.93 4.68 -10.21
C LYS A 35 -9.43 4.38 -10.18
N PRO A 36 -9.02 3.14 -9.85
CA PRO A 36 -7.61 2.78 -9.86
C PRO A 36 -7.05 3.00 -11.26
N ASP A 37 -5.98 3.77 -11.34
CA ASP A 37 -5.20 3.89 -12.56
C ASP A 37 -4.42 2.58 -12.75
N ALA A 38 -4.71 1.86 -13.84
CA ALA A 38 -4.09 0.57 -14.15
C ALA A 38 -2.55 0.67 -14.26
N LEU A 39 -2.01 1.87 -14.48
CA LEU A 39 -0.57 2.12 -14.49
C LEU A 39 0.01 2.38 -13.09
N ALA A 40 -0.79 2.89 -12.15
CA ALA A 40 -0.36 3.10 -10.76
C ALA A 40 -0.25 1.80 -9.97
N GLU A 41 -0.96 0.74 -10.39
CA GLU A 41 -0.91 -0.60 -9.79
C GLU A 41 0.43 -1.32 -9.99
N LYS A 42 1.28 -0.84 -10.92
CA LYS A 42 2.67 -1.30 -11.06
C LYS A 42 3.61 -0.78 -9.97
N ASN A 43 3.25 0.32 -9.32
CA ASN A 43 3.94 0.73 -8.10
C ASN A 43 3.39 -0.15 -6.99
N GLU A 44 4.26 -1.04 -6.53
CA GLU A 44 4.02 -1.99 -5.45
C GLU A 44 3.07 -1.38 -4.42
N PRO A 45 1.90 -2.01 -4.14
CA PRO A 45 0.94 -1.45 -3.19
C PRO A 45 1.71 -1.16 -1.91
N PRO A 46 1.54 0.04 -1.29
CA PRO A 46 2.21 0.33 -0.03
C PRO A 46 1.84 -0.81 0.91
N TYR A 47 2.79 -1.67 1.23
CA TYR A 47 2.53 -2.83 2.06
C TYR A 47 2.04 -2.31 3.41
N LEU A 48 0.73 -2.36 3.60
CA LEU A 48 0.11 -2.31 4.92
C LEU A 48 0.32 -3.64 5.66
N ASP A 49 0.98 -4.60 5.01
CA ASP A 49 1.40 -5.85 5.60
C ASP A 49 2.57 -5.62 6.55
N PHE A 50 2.56 -6.37 7.64
CA PHE A 50 3.68 -6.50 8.56
C PHE A 50 4.97 -6.91 7.82
N CYS A 51 6.14 -6.56 8.38
CA CYS A 51 7.43 -6.97 7.80
C CYS A 51 7.50 -8.50 7.67
N PRO A 52 8.29 -9.07 6.73
CA PRO A 52 8.37 -10.50 6.49
C PRO A 52 8.45 -11.41 7.74
N PRO A 53 9.25 -11.11 8.79
CA PRO A 53 9.26 -11.96 10.00
C PRO A 53 7.95 -11.90 10.82
N GLN A 54 7.11 -10.90 10.60
CA GLN A 54 5.86 -10.65 11.31
C GLN A 54 4.61 -11.15 10.53
N ARG A 55 4.80 -11.67 9.31
CA ARG A 55 3.72 -12.25 8.48
C ARG A 55 3.45 -13.69 8.90
N VAL A 56 2.80 -13.89 10.05
CA VAL A 56 2.46 -15.24 10.56
C VAL A 56 1.20 -15.84 9.92
N HIS A 57 0.39 -15.03 9.22
CA HIS A 57 -0.86 -15.48 8.59
C HIS A 57 -0.89 -15.32 7.06
N THR A 58 0.01 -14.55 6.47
CA THR A 58 0.14 -14.41 5.03
C THR A 58 1.11 -15.48 4.55
N ASN A 59 0.65 -16.47 3.79
CA ASN A 59 1.50 -17.56 3.33
C ASN A 59 2.43 -17.08 2.19
N PRO A 60 3.75 -16.85 2.43
CA PRO A 60 4.65 -16.35 1.39
C PRO A 60 4.79 -17.34 0.22
N SER A 61 4.45 -18.61 0.44
CA SER A 61 4.48 -19.63 -0.61
C SER A 61 3.46 -19.40 -1.73
N SER A 62 2.37 -18.65 -1.52
CA SER A 62 1.40 -18.38 -2.60
C SER A 62 2.01 -17.47 -3.66
N ARG A 63 2.73 -16.43 -3.24
CA ARG A 63 3.48 -15.52 -4.10
C ARG A 63 4.61 -16.21 -4.83
N VAL A 64 5.40 -17.01 -4.13
CA VAL A 64 6.48 -17.81 -4.76
C VAL A 64 5.92 -18.78 -5.79
N ARG A 65 4.81 -19.47 -5.48
CA ARG A 65 4.14 -20.37 -6.42
C ARG A 65 3.57 -19.63 -7.64
N SER A 66 3.02 -18.44 -7.47
CA SER A 66 2.53 -17.61 -8.58
C SER A 66 3.66 -17.16 -9.49
N ALA A 67 4.77 -16.68 -8.92
CA ALA A 67 5.95 -16.26 -9.68
C ALA A 67 6.57 -17.44 -10.44
N ILE A 68 6.69 -18.60 -9.82
CA ILE A 68 7.17 -19.82 -10.49
C ILE A 68 6.24 -20.23 -11.63
N ARG A 69 4.92 -20.17 -11.43
CA ARG A 69 3.92 -20.49 -12.46
C ARG A 69 4.05 -19.55 -13.67
N GLU A 70 4.22 -18.24 -13.46
CA GLU A 70 4.42 -17.29 -14.56
C GLU A 70 5.71 -17.54 -15.34
N VAL A 71 6.81 -17.85 -14.66
CA VAL A 71 8.07 -18.23 -15.31
C VAL A 71 7.92 -19.51 -16.14
N LEU A 72 7.14 -20.49 -15.66
CA LEU A 72 6.89 -21.72 -16.41
C LEU A 72 6.01 -21.48 -17.64
N LEU A 73 4.98 -20.63 -17.53
CA LEU A 73 4.08 -20.29 -18.64
C LEU A 73 4.77 -19.48 -19.74
N THR A 74 5.69 -18.60 -19.37
CA THR A 74 6.51 -17.84 -20.34
C THR A 74 7.50 -18.75 -21.06
N LYS A 75 8.10 -19.74 -20.37
CA LYS A 75 8.94 -20.76 -21.00
C LYS A 75 8.18 -21.68 -21.97
N GLN A 76 6.92 -22.01 -21.68
CA GLN A 76 6.10 -22.86 -22.56
C GLN A 76 5.65 -22.19 -23.86
N LYS A 77 5.55 -20.86 -23.91
CA LYS A 77 5.13 -20.11 -25.10
C LYS A 77 6.28 -19.77 -26.06
N GLY A 78 7.52 -20.16 -25.73
CA GLY A 78 8.73 -19.85 -26.48
C GLY A 78 9.29 -20.99 -27.34
N VAL A 79 8.45 -21.94 -27.77
CA VAL A 79 8.78 -22.97 -28.79
C VAL A 79 7.80 -22.86 -29.94
#